data_AF-A0A966MKI2-F1
#
_entry.id   AF-A0A966MKI2-F1
#
_cell.length_a   1.000
_cell.length_b   1.000
_cell.length_c   1.000
_cell.angle_alpha   90.00
_cell.angle_beta   90.00
_cell.angle_gamma   90.00
#
_symmetry.space_group_name_H-M   'P 1'
#
loop_
_entity.id
_entity.type
_entity.pdbx_description
1 polymer ?
#
loop_
_entity_poly.entity_id
_entity_poly.type
_entity_poly.pdbx_seq_one_letter_code
_entity_poly.pdbx_strand_id
1 'polypeptide(L)'
;FFSLLLKEQTEFLSLIIVTLGLALTISTVDTLVNAISSLIVVDGKATFNLNKKTNYLLLSKYIMIFLSIIAFVIASKGFSILYLFLLADLLCCAFVVTVFYSFYDKNINEKTAYISIIIGLIGGLLLFPAPDFTKSLLVGILFSKDAFAPFVSQSLLFLSFMVATFLPWVIIKFKKF
;
A
#
# COMPACT_ATOMS: atom_id res chain seq x y z
N PHE A 1 -14.01 -7.28 18.85
CA PHE A 1 -14.97 -6.32 18.28
C PHE A 1 -16.31 -6.99 17.97
N PHE A 2 -16.39 -7.89 16.99
CA PHE A 2 -17.62 -8.65 16.72
C PHE A 2 -18.08 -9.49 17.92
N SER A 3 -17.16 -10.14 18.64
CA SER A 3 -17.49 -10.85 19.88
C SER A 3 -18.02 -9.96 21.01
N LEU A 4 -17.77 -8.64 20.99
CA LEU A 4 -18.32 -7.68 21.96
C LEU A 4 -19.69 -7.16 21.49
N LEU A 5 -19.82 -6.92 20.18
CA LEU A 5 -21.07 -6.48 19.55
C LEU A 5 -22.15 -7.57 19.53
N LEU A 6 -21.75 -8.85 19.43
CA LEU A 6 -22.66 -9.99 19.23
C LEU A 6 -22.98 -10.75 20.52
N LYS A 7 -22.27 -10.50 21.63
CA LYS A 7 -22.39 -11.29 22.86
C LYS A 7 -23.61 -10.92 23.72
N GLU A 8 -24.14 -9.70 23.57
CA GLU A 8 -25.29 -9.20 24.33
C GLU A 8 -26.52 -8.89 23.46
N GLN A 9 -26.45 -9.17 22.16
CA GLN A 9 -27.51 -8.84 21.20
C GLN A 9 -28.36 -10.05 20.85
N THR A 10 -29.60 -9.80 20.42
CA THR A 10 -30.52 -10.84 19.95
C THR A 10 -29.99 -11.49 18.66
N GLU A 11 -30.26 -12.78 18.46
CA GLU A 11 -29.82 -13.55 17.26
C GLU A 11 -30.26 -12.92 15.93
N PHE A 12 -31.35 -12.15 15.92
CA PHE A 12 -31.80 -11.41 14.74
C PHE A 12 -30.89 -10.24 14.40
N LEU A 13 -30.40 -9.48 15.39
CA LEU A 13 -29.56 -8.32 15.16
C LEU A 13 -28.15 -8.75 14.69
N SER A 14 -27.61 -9.84 15.24
CA SER A 14 -26.34 -10.40 14.80
C SER A 14 -26.35 -10.78 13.32
N LEU A 15 -27.42 -11.43 12.86
CA LEU A 15 -27.59 -11.82 11.46
C LEU A 15 -27.64 -10.61 10.53
N ILE A 16 -28.37 -9.55 10.92
CA ILE A 16 -28.44 -8.30 10.15
C ILE A 16 -27.06 -7.65 10.05
N ILE A 17 -26.34 -7.53 11.16
CA ILE A 17 -25.01 -6.89 11.19
C ILE A 17 -24.01 -7.68 10.33
N VAL A 18 -24.00 -9.01 10.40
CA VAL A 18 -23.11 -9.84 9.57
C VAL A 18 -23.47 -9.71 8.09
N THR A 19 -24.76 -9.74 7.74
CA THR A 19 -25.20 -9.57 6.35
C THR A 19 -24.83 -8.18 5.81
N LEU A 20 -25.03 -7.14 6.61
CA LEU A 20 -24.65 -5.77 6.25
C LEU A 20 -23.13 -5.62 6.07
N GLY A 21 -22.34 -6.19 6.99
CA GLY A 21 -20.87 -6.18 6.89
C GLY A 21 -20.38 -6.91 5.65
N LEU A 22 -20.93 -8.10 5.36
CA LEU A 22 -20.63 -8.85 4.14
C LEU A 22 -21.01 -8.06 2.90
N ALA A 23 -22.22 -7.49 2.83
CA ALA A 23 -22.67 -6.69 1.70
C ALA A 23 -21.75 -5.48 1.45
N LEU A 24 -21.36 -4.77 2.50
CA LEU A 24 -20.44 -3.63 2.40
C LEU A 24 -19.06 -4.06 1.90
N THR A 25 -18.50 -5.15 2.44
CA THR A 25 -17.19 -5.65 2.00
C THR A 25 -17.22 -6.12 0.54
N ILE A 26 -18.25 -6.86 0.13
CA ILE A 26 -18.41 -7.31 -1.27
C ILE A 26 -18.49 -6.10 -2.20
N SER A 27 -19.27 -5.07 -1.85
CA SER A 27 -19.37 -3.85 -2.65
C SER A 27 -18.03 -3.12 -2.81
N THR A 28 -17.24 -3.01 -1.73
CA THR A 28 -15.90 -2.41 -1.83
C THR A 28 -14.95 -3.23 -2.71
N VAL A 29 -15.01 -4.56 -2.63
CA VAL A 29 -14.22 -5.44 -3.50
C VAL A 29 -14.65 -5.28 -4.95
N ASP A 30 -15.95 -5.24 -5.24
CA ASP A 30 -16.48 -5.04 -6.60
C ASP A 30 -15.99 -3.71 -7.20
N THR A 31 -16.02 -2.61 -6.44
CA THR A 31 -15.50 -1.32 -6.92
C THR A 31 -14.00 -1.37 -7.21
N LEU A 32 -13.20 -2.04 -6.37
CA LEU A 32 -11.76 -2.20 -6.57
C LEU A 32 -11.44 -3.04 -7.79
N VAL A 33 -12.11 -4.20 -7.95
CA VAL A 33 -11.94 -5.09 -9.10
C VAL A 33 -12.29 -4.37 -10.40
N ASN A 34 -13.38 -3.60 -10.41
CA ASN A 34 -13.78 -2.83 -11.58
C ASN A 34 -12.80 -1.70 -11.91
N ALA A 35 -12.25 -1.02 -10.90
CA ALA A 35 -11.22 0.01 -11.10
C ALA A 35 -9.94 -0.57 -11.72
N ILE A 36 -9.44 -1.70 -11.18
CA ILE A 36 -8.25 -2.38 -11.73
C ILE A 36 -8.52 -2.88 -13.15
N SER A 37 -9.67 -3.50 -13.38
CA SER A 37 -10.07 -3.98 -14.70
C SER A 37 -10.13 -2.84 -15.73
N SER A 38 -10.71 -1.70 -15.35
CA SER A 38 -10.77 -0.51 -16.21
C SER A 38 -9.37 0.03 -16.52
N LEU A 39 -8.48 0.13 -15.53
CA LEU A 39 -7.10 0.57 -15.70
C LEU A 39 -6.35 -0.34 -16.69
N ILE A 40 -6.46 -1.67 -16.54
CA ILE A 40 -5.82 -2.63 -17.45
C ILE A 40 -6.38 -2.51 -18.87
N VAL A 41 -7.68 -2.30 -19.04
CA VAL A 41 -8.31 -2.23 -20.37
C VAL A 41 -8.01 -0.91 -21.07
N VAL A 42 -8.03 0.21 -20.34
CA VAL A 42 -7.79 1.55 -20.89
C VAL A 42 -6.30 1.81 -21.10
N ASP A 43 -5.49 1.68 -20.04
CA ASP A 43 -4.07 2.00 -20.09
C ASP A 43 -3.23 0.86 -20.66
N GLY A 44 -3.67 -0.40 -20.51
CA GLY A 44 -3.02 -1.53 -21.14
C GLY A 44 -3.08 -1.47 -22.67
N LYS A 45 -4.16 -0.93 -23.24
CA LYS A 45 -4.26 -0.68 -24.69
C LYS A 45 -3.29 0.40 -25.17
N ALA A 46 -3.01 1.42 -24.34
CA ALA A 46 -2.10 2.52 -24.67
C ALA A 46 -0.61 2.16 -24.43
N THR A 47 -0.33 1.35 -23.40
CA THR A 47 1.03 1.03 -22.94
C THR A 47 1.60 -0.23 -23.59
N PHE A 48 0.78 -1.28 -23.67
CA PHE A 48 1.15 -2.53 -24.33
C PHE A 48 0.55 -2.49 -25.72
N ASN A 49 1.36 -2.12 -26.72
CA ASN A 49 0.98 -2.10 -28.14
C ASN A 49 0.81 -3.54 -28.69
N LEU A 50 0.09 -4.39 -27.93
CA LEU A 50 -0.19 -5.78 -28.24
C LEU A 50 -1.15 -5.81 -29.42
N ASN A 51 -0.81 -6.67 -30.37
CA ASN A 51 -1.44 -6.81 -31.67
C ASN A 51 -2.97 -6.71 -31.60
N LYS A 52 -3.57 -6.04 -32.60
CA LYS A 52 -4.98 -5.61 -32.75
C LYS A 52 -6.08 -6.65 -32.44
N LYS A 53 -5.74 -7.90 -32.12
CA LYS A 53 -6.64 -9.05 -31.90
C LYS A 53 -6.67 -9.57 -30.46
N THR A 54 -5.93 -9.00 -29.50
CA THR A 54 -6.02 -9.44 -28.10
C THR A 54 -7.25 -8.83 -27.43
N ASN A 55 -8.14 -9.67 -26.91
CA ASN A 55 -9.28 -9.23 -26.10
C ASN A 55 -8.78 -8.75 -24.73
N TYR A 56 -8.53 -7.45 -24.59
CA TYR A 56 -8.11 -6.82 -23.33
C TYR A 56 -9.07 -7.11 -22.15
N LEU A 57 -10.36 -7.32 -22.42
CA LEU A 57 -11.34 -7.78 -21.43
C LEU A 57 -11.06 -9.19 -20.90
N LEU A 58 -10.62 -10.10 -21.77
CA LEU A 58 -10.28 -11.48 -21.37
C LEU A 58 -8.97 -11.47 -20.55
N LEU A 59 -8.00 -10.67 -20.97
CA LEU A 59 -6.73 -10.46 -20.25
C LEU A 59 -6.96 -9.89 -18.85
N SER A 60 -7.79 -8.84 -18.73
CA SER A 60 -8.18 -8.26 -17.45
C SER A 60 -8.78 -9.34 -16.52
N LYS A 61 -9.71 -10.15 -17.01
CA LYS A 61 -10.30 -11.24 -16.21
C LYS A 61 -9.26 -12.24 -15.69
N TYR A 62 -8.30 -12.64 -16.52
CA TYR A 62 -7.22 -13.53 -16.08
C TYR A 62 -6.32 -12.89 -15.02
N ILE A 63 -5.94 -11.62 -15.19
CA ILE A 63 -5.16 -10.88 -14.19
C ILE A 63 -5.92 -10.77 -12.88
N MET A 64 -7.24 -10.52 -12.93
CA MET A 64 -8.07 -10.44 -11.73
C MET A 64 -8.16 -11.77 -10.98
N ILE A 65 -8.34 -12.89 -11.69
CA ILE A 65 -8.32 -14.23 -11.09
C ILE A 65 -6.96 -14.52 -10.45
N PHE A 66 -5.87 -14.14 -11.12
CA PHE A 66 -4.53 -14.31 -10.56
C PHE A 66 -4.34 -13.47 -9.28
N LEU A 67 -4.78 -12.21 -9.29
CA LEU A 67 -4.69 -11.32 -8.14
C LEU A 67 -5.53 -11.82 -6.95
N SER A 68 -6.71 -12.40 -7.22
CA SER A 68 -7.54 -12.97 -6.16
C SER A 68 -6.92 -14.20 -5.50
N ILE A 69 -6.20 -15.04 -6.26
CA ILE A 69 -5.41 -16.16 -5.70
C ILE A 69 -4.32 -15.64 -4.77
N ILE A 70 -3.59 -14.60 -5.16
CA ILE A 70 -2.55 -13.99 -4.30
C ILE A 70 -3.17 -13.45 -3.02
N ALA A 71 -4.27 -12.69 -3.14
CA ALA A 71 -4.97 -12.14 -2.00
C ALA A 71 -5.46 -13.24 -1.03
N PHE A 72 -5.98 -14.35 -1.57
CA PHE A 72 -6.40 -15.51 -0.78
C PHE A 72 -5.23 -16.12 0.02
N VAL A 73 -4.05 -16.29 -0.61
CA VAL A 73 -2.87 -16.81 0.09
C VAL A 73 -2.41 -15.86 1.20
N ILE A 74 -2.42 -14.55 0.97
CA ILE A 74 -2.02 -13.56 1.99
C ILE A 74 -3.03 -13.54 3.14
N ALA A 75 -4.33 -13.57 2.85
CA ALA A 75 -5.38 -13.60 3.85
C ALA A 75 -5.30 -14.86 4.74
N SER A 76 -4.95 -16.01 4.16
CA SER A 76 -4.75 -17.28 4.88
C SER A 76 -3.62 -17.23 5.92
N LYS A 77 -2.62 -16.36 5.73
CA LYS A 77 -1.52 -16.19 6.70
C LYS A 77 -1.91 -15.48 8.00
N GLY A 78 -3.11 -14.89 8.08
CA GLY A 78 -3.62 -14.31 9.31
C GLY A 78 -2.84 -13.09 9.83
N PHE A 79 -2.24 -12.30 8.94
CA PHE A 79 -1.58 -11.04 9.33
C PHE A 79 -2.55 -10.10 10.02
N SER A 80 -2.04 -9.28 10.96
CA SER A 80 -2.87 -8.27 11.60
C SER A 80 -3.30 -7.21 10.58
N ILE A 81 -4.60 -6.89 10.59
CA ILE A 81 -5.19 -5.88 9.71
C ILE A 81 -4.50 -4.52 9.91
N LEU A 82 -4.15 -4.20 11.16
CA LEU A 82 -3.41 -3.00 11.51
C LEU A 82 -2.06 -2.92 10.79
N TYR A 83 -1.30 -4.02 10.73
CA TYR A 83 0.00 -4.04 10.07
C TYR A 83 -0.13 -3.83 8.56
N LEU A 84 -1.10 -4.50 7.91
CA LEU A 84 -1.41 -4.32 6.50
C LEU A 84 -1.84 -2.87 6.18
N PHE A 85 -2.62 -2.26 7.07
CA PHE A 85 -3.06 -0.87 6.95
C PHE A 85 -1.88 0.10 7.04
N LEU A 86 -1.00 -0.05 8.04
CA LEU A 86 0.21 0.78 8.19
C LEU A 86 1.16 0.63 6.99
N LEU A 87 1.25 -0.57 6.42
CA LEU A 87 2.06 -0.81 5.22
C LEU A 87 1.47 -0.09 4.00
N ALA A 88 0.14 -0.13 3.83
CA ALA A 88 -0.54 0.60 2.75
C ALA A 88 -0.36 2.13 2.90
N ASP A 89 -0.45 2.65 4.12
CA ASP A 89 -0.19 4.07 4.41
C ASP A 89 1.26 4.45 4.08
N LEU A 90 2.24 3.57 4.33
CA LEU A 90 3.64 3.81 4.01
C LEU A 90 3.85 3.98 2.51
N LEU A 91 3.22 3.12 1.71
CA LEU A 91 3.22 3.26 0.25
C LEU A 91 2.67 4.65 -0.11
N CYS A 92 1.50 5.02 0.42
CA CYS A 92 0.86 6.31 0.14
C CYS A 92 1.78 7.51 0.48
N CYS A 93 2.43 7.50 1.65
CA CYS A 93 3.36 8.54 2.08
C CYS A 93 4.49 8.79 1.07
N ALA A 94 5.03 7.73 0.45
CA ALA A 94 6.08 7.85 -0.55
C ALA A 94 5.61 8.55 -1.85
N PHE A 95 4.34 8.42 -2.21
CA PHE A 95 3.76 9.04 -3.41
C PHE A 95 3.29 10.48 -3.17
N VAL A 96 2.68 10.78 -2.01
CA VAL A 96 1.99 12.05 -1.73
C VAL A 96 2.82 13.26 -2.17
N VAL A 97 4.03 13.44 -1.63
CA VAL A 97 4.80 14.66 -1.92
C VAL A 97 5.20 14.76 -3.39
N THR A 98 5.62 13.64 -3.99
CA THR A 98 6.03 13.63 -5.41
C THR A 98 4.88 13.93 -6.37
N VAL A 99 3.70 13.35 -6.13
CA VAL A 99 2.53 13.51 -6.98
C VAL A 99 1.99 14.93 -6.86
N PHE A 100 1.79 15.44 -5.63
CA PHE A 100 1.32 16.81 -5.45
C PHE A 100 2.32 17.82 -6.00
N TYR A 101 3.61 17.66 -5.71
CA TYR A 101 4.63 18.59 -6.21
C TYR A 101 4.74 18.56 -7.74
N SER A 102 4.55 17.39 -8.37
CA SER A 102 4.49 17.25 -9.84
C SER A 102 3.28 17.94 -10.48
N PHE A 103 2.17 18.12 -9.76
CA PHE A 103 1.04 18.90 -10.27
C PHE A 103 1.32 20.41 -10.26
N TYR A 104 2.10 20.89 -9.28
CA TYR A 104 2.41 22.33 -9.14
C TYR A 104 3.57 22.78 -10.03
N ASP A 105 4.63 21.96 -10.13
CA ASP A 105 5.86 22.32 -10.84
C ASP A 105 6.02 21.47 -12.10
N LYS A 106 5.72 22.08 -13.26
CA LYS A 106 5.79 21.41 -14.57
C LYS A 106 7.22 21.12 -15.05
N ASN A 107 8.24 21.64 -14.35
CA ASN A 107 9.64 21.46 -14.75
C ASN A 107 10.26 20.16 -14.21
N ILE A 108 9.51 19.37 -13.44
CA ILE A 108 9.99 18.09 -12.94
C ILE A 108 9.98 17.07 -14.05
N ASN A 109 11.13 16.44 -14.29
CA ASN A 109 11.22 15.33 -15.21
C ASN A 109 10.54 14.08 -14.61
N GLU A 110 9.72 13.39 -15.39
CA GLU A 110 9.05 12.15 -14.99
C GLU A 110 10.02 11.13 -14.38
N LYS A 111 11.21 10.97 -15.00
CA LYS A 111 12.25 10.04 -14.49
C LYS A 111 12.70 10.41 -13.06
N THR A 112 12.74 11.70 -12.73
CA THR A 112 13.12 12.15 -11.39
C THR A 112 12.04 11.94 -10.35
N ALA A 113 10.77 12.07 -10.74
CA ALA A 113 9.65 11.74 -9.87
C ALA A 113 9.66 10.24 -9.52
N TYR A 114 9.80 9.36 -10.52
CA TYR A 114 9.88 7.91 -10.29
C TYR A 114 11.05 7.51 -9.38
N ILE A 115 12.24 8.03 -9.62
CA ILE A 115 13.42 7.75 -8.77
C ILE A 115 13.16 8.23 -7.33
N SER A 116 12.55 9.40 -7.15
CA SER A 116 12.28 9.95 -5.82
C SER A 116 11.31 9.08 -5.04
N ILE A 117 10.24 8.59 -5.68
CA ILE A 117 9.28 7.64 -5.08
C ILE A 117 9.98 6.35 -4.67
N ILE A 118 10.78 5.76 -5.56
CA ILE A 118 11.48 4.49 -5.28
C ILE A 118 12.41 4.64 -4.08
N ILE A 119 13.19 5.72 -4.01
CA ILE A 119 14.12 5.94 -2.90
C ILE A 119 13.34 6.23 -1.60
N GLY A 120 12.27 7.01 -1.64
CA GLY A 120 11.40 7.21 -0.48
C GLY A 120 10.79 5.91 0.03
N LEU A 121 10.32 5.06 -0.88
CA LEU A 121 9.78 3.75 -0.56
C LEU A 121 10.83 2.83 0.07
N ILE A 122 12.03 2.74 -0.53
CA ILE A 122 13.13 1.93 0.01
C ILE A 122 13.52 2.43 1.40
N GLY A 123 13.67 3.75 1.59
CA GLY A 123 14.02 4.35 2.88
C GLY A 123 12.95 4.11 3.95
N GLY A 124 11.68 4.28 3.59
CA GLY A 124 10.54 3.99 4.45
C GLY A 124 10.50 2.51 4.86
N LEU A 125 10.62 1.60 3.89
CA LEU A 125 10.54 0.15 4.12
C LEU A 125 11.72 -0.38 4.94
N LEU A 126 12.91 0.19 4.79
CA LEU A 126 14.09 -0.17 5.59
C LEU A 126 13.85 0.04 7.10
N LEU A 127 13.20 1.15 7.44
CA LEU A 127 12.88 1.54 8.81
C LEU A 127 11.56 0.96 9.30
N PHE A 128 10.74 0.42 8.41
CA PHE A 128 9.44 -0.13 8.76
C PHE A 128 9.62 -1.35 9.67
N PRO A 129 8.91 -1.41 10.81
CA PRO A 129 9.09 -2.50 11.76
C PRO A 129 8.47 -3.81 11.26
N ALA A 130 8.97 -4.91 11.78
CA ALA A 130 8.41 -6.25 11.64
C ALA A 130 7.03 -6.33 12.32
N PRO A 131 6.25 -7.40 12.08
CA PRO A 131 4.90 -7.58 12.65
C PRO A 131 4.84 -7.48 14.19
N ASP A 132 5.95 -7.77 14.87
CA ASP A 132 6.07 -7.67 16.33
C ASP A 132 6.41 -6.25 16.83
N PHE A 133 6.52 -5.26 15.94
CA PHE A 133 6.89 -3.86 16.18
C PHE A 133 8.23 -3.61 16.90
N THR A 134 8.98 -4.66 17.24
CA THR A 134 10.19 -4.53 18.05
C THR A 134 11.46 -4.28 17.23
N LYS A 135 11.53 -4.77 16.00
CA LYS A 135 12.72 -4.68 15.12
C LYS A 135 12.27 -4.16 13.77
N SER A 136 13.13 -3.45 13.06
CA SER A 136 12.98 -3.19 11.62
C SER A 136 14.05 -3.92 10.83
N LEU A 137 13.95 -3.86 9.50
CA LEU A 137 14.94 -4.45 8.61
C LEU A 137 16.33 -3.83 8.82
N LEU A 138 16.38 -2.52 9.05
CA LEU A 138 17.62 -1.80 9.35
C LEU A 138 18.02 -1.92 10.84
N VAL A 139 17.06 -1.71 11.75
CA VAL A 139 17.28 -1.65 13.19
C VAL A 139 16.89 -2.98 13.84
N GLY A 140 17.88 -3.84 14.05
CA GLY A 140 17.73 -5.13 14.73
C GLY A 140 17.95 -6.37 13.87
N ILE A 141 17.94 -6.25 12.53
CA ILE A 141 18.36 -7.32 11.60
C ILE A 141 19.73 -6.99 11.01
N LEU A 142 19.88 -5.86 10.32
CA LEU A 142 21.16 -5.48 9.69
C LEU A 142 22.18 -4.91 10.68
N PHE A 143 21.70 -4.07 11.61
CA PHE A 143 22.52 -3.44 12.65
C PHE A 143 21.92 -3.73 14.04
N SER A 144 22.77 -3.82 15.07
CA SER A 144 22.29 -4.01 16.44
C SER A 144 21.48 -2.78 16.90
N LYS A 145 20.48 -3.00 17.76
CA LYS A 145 19.66 -1.89 18.30
C LYS A 145 20.50 -0.92 19.12
N ASP A 146 21.56 -1.42 19.74
CA ASP A 146 22.46 -0.65 20.62
C ASP A 146 23.31 0.37 19.84
N ALA A 147 23.43 0.20 18.51
CA ALA A 147 24.11 1.16 17.65
C ALA A 147 23.27 2.43 17.37
N PHE A 148 21.97 2.40 17.67
CA PHE A 148 21.06 3.52 17.41
C PHE A 148 20.65 4.22 18.69
N ALA A 149 20.37 5.52 18.58
CA ALA A 149 19.81 6.30 19.67
C ALA A 149 18.47 5.68 20.15
N PRO A 150 18.18 5.72 21.47
CA PRO A 150 16.95 5.13 22.02
C PRO A 150 15.69 5.67 21.33
N PHE A 151 15.70 6.95 20.94
CA PHE A 151 14.64 7.56 20.14
C PHE A 151 14.34 6.78 18.86
N VAL A 152 15.36 6.46 18.06
CA VAL A 152 15.21 5.73 16.78
C VAL A 152 14.66 4.33 17.01
N SER A 153 15.14 3.65 18.06
CA SER A 153 14.68 2.30 18.40
C SER A 153 13.23 2.25 18.90
N GLN A 154 12.76 3.33 19.53
CA GLN A 154 11.43 3.41 20.14
C GLN A 154 10.37 3.96 19.17
N SER A 155 10.75 4.84 18.24
CA SER A 155 9.83 5.50 17.30
C SER A 155 10.00 5.03 15.84
N LEU A 156 10.22 3.73 15.62
CA LEU A 156 10.49 3.15 14.30
C LEU A 156 9.39 3.46 13.26
N LEU A 157 8.12 3.29 13.62
CA LEU A 157 6.99 3.60 12.72
C LEU A 157 6.99 5.07 12.31
N PHE A 158 7.10 5.97 13.29
CA PHE A 158 7.10 7.41 13.04
C PHE A 158 8.24 7.80 12.11
N LEU A 159 9.44 7.26 12.35
CA LEU A 159 10.61 7.55 11.54
C LEU A 159 10.47 6.98 10.12
N SER A 160 9.89 5.79 9.98
CA SER A 160 9.59 5.18 8.67
C SER A 160 8.66 6.07 7.83
N PHE A 161 7.56 6.57 8.40
CA PHE A 161 6.63 7.48 7.72
C PHE A 161 7.27 8.83 7.39
N MET A 162 8.05 9.40 8.31
CA MET A 162 8.78 10.64 8.03
C MET A 162 9.77 10.45 6.88
N VAL A 163 10.57 9.38 6.91
CA VAL A 163 11.54 9.10 5.84
C VAL A 163 10.82 8.87 4.51
N ALA A 164 9.75 8.07 4.48
CA ALA A 164 8.98 7.84 3.27
C ALA A 164 8.43 9.15 2.66
N THR A 165 7.99 10.09 3.49
CA THR A 165 7.38 11.35 3.03
C THR A 165 8.41 12.39 2.60
N PHE A 166 9.45 12.62 3.41
CA PHE A 166 10.37 13.74 3.20
C PHE A 166 11.56 13.40 2.29
N LEU A 167 11.94 12.13 2.20
CA LEU A 167 13.09 11.74 1.39
C LEU A 167 12.86 11.96 -0.12
N PRO A 168 11.67 11.69 -0.70
CA PRO A 168 11.35 12.10 -2.06
C PRO A 168 11.46 13.62 -2.29
N TRP A 169 11.01 14.43 -1.32
CA TRP A 169 11.08 15.89 -1.41
C TRP A 169 12.52 16.41 -1.50
N VAL A 170 13.41 15.84 -0.68
CA VAL A 170 14.83 16.17 -0.66
C VAL A 170 15.46 15.88 -2.02
N ILE A 171 15.20 14.71 -2.61
CA ILE A 171 15.75 14.31 -3.91
C ILE A 171 15.28 15.25 -5.04
N ILE A 172 13.99 15.60 -5.05
CA ILE A 172 13.46 16.53 -6.04
C ILE A 172 14.14 17.90 -5.95
N LYS A 173 14.36 18.41 -4.72
CA LYS A 173 15.08 19.68 -4.53
C LYS A 173 16.54 19.62 -4.94
N PHE A 174 17.25 18.54 -4.62
CA PHE A 174 18.68 18.39 -4.96
C PHE A 174 18.92 18.35 -6.47
N LYS A 175 17.99 17.77 -7.24
CA LYS A 175 18.15 17.65 -8.70
C LYS A 175 17.66 18.88 -9.48
N LYS A 176 17.03 19.84 -8.80
CA LYS A 176 16.62 21.14 -9.36
C LYS A 176 17.75 22.18 -9.29
N PHE A 177 18.78 21.95 -8.48
CA PHE A 177 20.07 22.65 -8.51
C PHE A 177 21.05 21.92 -9.42
#